data_AF-A0A2J5NIE1-F1
#
_entry.id   AF-A0A2J5NIE1-F1
#
_cell.length_a   1.000
_cell.length_b   1.000
_cell.length_c   1.000
_cell.angle_alpha   90.00
_cell.angle_beta   90.00
_cell.angle_gamma   90.00
#
_symmetry.space_group_name_H-M   'P 1'
#
loop_
_entity.id
_entity.type
_entity.pdbx_description
1 polymer ?
#
loop_
_entity_poly.entity_id
_entity_poly.type
_entity_poly.pdbx_seq_one_letter_code
_entity_poly.pdbx_strand_id
1 'polypeptide(L)'
;MKNRIVAPSRLVSALDACRSRLKAFIRGRTPLRDEADDILQEVTYQLIRVEQPVENITAWLFRAARNEMTDRARKKRELPLAGGFSDEEEGDFPEDELAETLFGVAQTPEDEYLKA
;
A
#
# COMPACT_ATOMS: atom_id res chain seq x y z
N MET A 1 38.28 -20.31 11.44
CA MET A 1 37.25 -19.31 11.13
C MET A 1 36.25 -19.32 12.28
N LYS A 2 36.20 -18.27 13.10
CA LYS A 2 35.35 -18.24 14.29
C LYS A 2 33.90 -18.00 13.86
N ASN A 3 33.07 -19.05 13.96
CA ASN A 3 31.62 -18.94 13.82
C ASN A 3 31.12 -18.01 14.91
N ARG A 4 30.96 -16.73 14.57
CA ARG A 4 30.27 -15.77 15.43
C ARG A 4 28.80 -16.14 15.28
N ILE A 5 28.30 -16.99 16.18
CA ILE A 5 26.86 -17.11 16.39
C ILE A 5 26.43 -15.71 16.81
N VAL A 6 25.94 -14.94 15.85
CA VAL A 6 25.44 -13.59 16.09
C VAL A 6 24.20 -13.80 16.94
N ALA A 7 24.30 -13.49 18.24
CA ALA A 7 23.13 -13.40 19.08
C ALA A 7 22.08 -12.58 18.31
N PRO A 8 20.81 -13.03 18.22
CA PRO A 8 19.81 -12.36 17.41
C PRO A 8 19.83 -10.89 17.78
N SER A 9 19.99 -10.02 16.77
CA SER A 9 20.11 -8.58 17.02
C SER A 9 18.95 -8.14 17.92
N ARG A 10 19.19 -7.16 18.80
CA ARG A 10 18.15 -6.66 19.72
C ARG A 10 16.84 -6.33 18.99
N LEU A 11 16.96 -5.92 17.72
CA LEU A 11 15.87 -5.69 16.77
C LEU A 11 15.08 -6.96 16.46
N VAL A 12 15.75 -8.03 16.02
CA VAL A 12 15.10 -9.31 15.68
C VAL A 12 14.42 -9.91 16.90
N SER A 13 15.10 -9.91 18.05
CA SER A 13 14.51 -10.43 19.30
C SER A 13 13.25 -9.67 19.72
N ALA A 14 13.25 -8.33 19.61
CA ALA A 14 12.09 -7.51 19.95
C ALA A 14 10.95 -7.67 18.93
N LEU A 15 11.29 -7.79 17.64
CA LEU A 15 10.32 -8.05 16.58
C LEU A 15 9.62 -9.40 16.82
N ASP A 16 10.37 -10.47 17.03
CA ASP A 16 9.82 -11.81 17.26
C ASP A 16 8.93 -11.84 18.52
N ALA A 17 9.34 -11.16 19.59
CA ALA A 17 8.56 -11.08 20.82
C ALA A 17 7.19 -10.40 20.65
N CYS A 18 7.05 -9.46 19.71
CA CYS A 18 5.79 -8.74 19.48
C CYS A 18 5.07 -9.09 18.18
N ARG A 19 5.66 -9.94 17.32
CA ARG A 19 5.17 -10.25 15.96
C ARG A 19 3.71 -10.70 15.93
N SER A 20 3.31 -11.62 16.81
CA SER A 20 1.94 -12.14 16.87
C SER A 20 0.93 -11.05 17.25
N ARG A 21 1.26 -10.23 18.26
CA ARG A 21 0.45 -9.10 18.72
C ARG A 21 0.37 -8.00 17.67
N LEU A 22 1.48 -7.68 17.00
CA LEU A 22 1.54 -6.69 15.93
C LEU A 22 0.69 -7.14 14.74
N LYS A 23 0.81 -8.41 14.33
CA LYS A 23 -0.02 -8.99 13.26
C LYS A 23 -1.51 -8.94 13.61
N ALA A 24 -1.90 -9.30 14.84
CA ALA A 24 -3.29 -9.22 15.28
C ALA A 24 -3.79 -7.76 15.32
N PHE A 25 -2.95 -6.82 15.75
CA PHE A 25 -3.27 -5.39 15.79
C PHE A 25 -3.56 -4.80 14.40
N ILE A 26 -2.73 -5.16 13.40
CA ILE A 26 -2.90 -4.76 12.01
C ILE A 26 -4.15 -5.42 11.42
N ARG A 27 -4.28 -6.76 11.54
CA ARG A 27 -5.44 -7.50 11.00
C ARG A 27 -6.78 -6.98 11.52
N GLY A 28 -6.85 -6.56 12.79
CA GLY A 28 -8.08 -5.99 13.34
C GLY A 28 -8.46 -4.61 12.79
N ARG A 29 -7.61 -3.99 11.97
CA ARG A 29 -7.77 -2.62 11.44
C ARG A 29 -7.62 -2.53 9.93
N THR A 30 -7.36 -3.66 9.26
CA THR A 30 -7.17 -3.73 7.81
C THR A 30 -8.25 -4.65 7.23
N PRO A 31 -9.03 -4.19 6.23
CA PRO A 31 -10.16 -4.95 5.68
C PRO A 31 -9.70 -6.16 4.85
N LEU A 32 -8.58 -6.04 4.13
CA LEU A 32 -8.04 -7.11 3.29
C LEU A 32 -6.91 -7.86 4.00
N ARG A 33 -6.89 -9.19 3.80
CA ARG A 33 -5.91 -10.06 4.43
C ARG A 33 -4.48 -9.78 3.94
N ASP A 34 -4.34 -9.54 2.66
CA ASP A 34 -3.04 -9.38 2.00
C ASP A 34 -2.43 -8.02 2.35
N GLU A 35 -3.25 -6.97 2.40
CA GLU A 35 -2.84 -5.65 2.89
C GLU A 35 -2.25 -5.71 4.31
N ALA A 36 -2.76 -6.58 5.18
CA ALA A 36 -2.25 -6.72 6.53
C ALA A 36 -0.84 -7.33 6.58
N ASP A 37 -0.56 -8.30 5.71
CA ASP A 37 0.77 -8.91 5.61
C ASP A 37 1.76 -7.92 4.94
N ASP A 38 1.30 -7.09 4.00
CA ASP A 38 2.10 -6.00 3.40
C ASP A 38 2.45 -4.89 4.39
N ILE A 39 1.50 -4.47 5.23
CA ILE A 39 1.78 -3.50 6.31
C ILE A 39 2.82 -4.07 7.27
N LEU A 40 2.70 -5.35 7.65
CA LEU A 40 3.66 -5.99 8.55
C LEU A 40 5.07 -6.04 7.93
N GLN A 41 5.16 -6.31 6.62
CA GLN A 41 6.43 -6.27 5.90
C GLN A 41 7.02 -4.86 5.87
N GLU A 42 6.22 -3.86 5.50
CA GLU A 42 6.66 -2.47 5.39
C GLU A 42 7.21 -1.94 6.71
N VAL A 43 6.50 -2.12 7.83
CA VAL A 43 6.99 -1.62 9.15
C VAL A 43 8.24 -2.37 9.64
N THR A 44 8.38 -3.65 9.27
CA THR A 44 9.59 -4.42 9.57
C THR A 44 10.77 -3.90 8.76
N TYR A 45 10.54 -3.58 7.49
CA TYR A 45 11.55 -2.96 6.62
C TYR A 45 11.96 -1.57 7.11
N GLN A 46 10.98 -0.74 7.50
CA GLN A 46 11.26 0.55 8.12
C GLN A 46 12.13 0.39 9.38
N LEU A 47 11.87 -0.61 10.23
CA LEU A 47 12.67 -0.88 11.43
C LEU A 47 14.13 -1.19 11.09
N ILE A 48 14.37 -1.99 10.04
CA ILE A 48 15.71 -2.36 9.59
C ILE A 48 16.50 -1.14 9.10
N ARG A 49 15.80 -0.14 8.55
CA ARG A 49 16.41 1.08 7.99
C ARG A 49 16.56 2.22 8.99
N VAL A 50 16.14 2.06 10.24
CA VAL A 50 16.29 3.13 11.22
C VAL A 50 17.77 3.31 11.57
N GLU A 51 18.31 4.48 11.25
CA GLU A 51 19.70 4.84 11.56
C GLU A 51 19.88 5.30 13.02
N GLN A 52 18.82 5.85 13.62
CA GLN A 52 18.84 6.33 15.01
C GLN A 52 18.48 5.23 16.01
N PRO A 53 19.06 5.23 17.23
CA PRO A 53 18.72 4.24 18.24
C PRO A 53 17.25 4.30 18.62
N VAL A 54 16.54 3.17 18.49
CA VAL A 54 15.17 3.04 18.99
C VAL A 54 15.19 2.51 20.42
N GLU A 55 14.84 3.37 21.38
CA GLU A 55 14.80 3.00 22.80
C GLU A 55 13.80 1.87 23.06
N ASN A 56 12.57 2.03 22.54
CA ASN A 56 11.47 1.07 22.66
C ASN A 56 10.96 0.63 21.29
N ILE A 57 11.51 -0.48 20.80
CA ILE A 57 11.21 -1.05 19.48
C ILE A 57 9.74 -1.44 19.35
N THR A 58 9.14 -2.01 20.40
CA THR A 58 7.73 -2.39 20.40
C THR A 58 6.83 -1.17 20.22
N ALA A 59 7.01 -0.12 21.03
CA ALA A 59 6.21 1.09 20.92
C ALA A 59 6.39 1.75 19.54
N TRP A 60 7.62 1.74 19.02
CA TRP A 60 7.93 2.25 17.69
C TRP A 60 7.19 1.46 16.59
N LEU A 61 7.20 0.12 16.62
CA LEU A 61 6.53 -0.73 15.63
C LEU A 61 5.03 -0.50 15.58
N PHE A 62 4.37 -0.39 16.75
CA PHE A 62 2.93 -0.11 16.80
C PHE A 62 2.59 1.28 16.29
N ARG A 63 3.46 2.28 16.54
CA ARG A 63 3.32 3.62 15.95
C ARG A 63 3.50 3.58 14.44
N ALA A 64 4.55 2.93 13.94
CA ALA A 64 4.82 2.78 12.52
C ALA A 64 3.66 2.08 11.81
N ALA A 65 3.14 0.98 12.35
CA ALA A 65 1.98 0.28 11.80
C ALA A 65 0.73 1.16 11.76
N ARG A 66 0.48 1.96 12.80
CA ARG A 66 -0.63 2.91 12.80
C ARG A 66 -0.49 3.97 11.70
N ASN A 67 0.71 4.55 11.56
CA ASN A 67 0.98 5.55 10.53
C ASN A 67 0.80 4.94 9.15
N GLU A 68 1.36 3.76 8.93
CA GLU A 68 1.30 3.04 7.67
C GLU A 68 -0.15 2.68 7.26
N MET A 69 -0.99 2.26 8.21
CA MET A 69 -2.44 2.07 7.96
C MET A 69 -3.14 3.37 7.60
N THR A 70 -2.79 4.47 8.28
CA THR A 70 -3.36 5.80 8.01
C THR A 70 -2.95 6.29 6.62
N ASP A 71 -1.70 6.07 6.24
CA ASP A 71 -1.16 6.48 4.94
C ASP A 71 -1.82 5.70 3.81
N ARG A 72 -1.98 4.38 3.96
CA ARG A 72 -2.74 3.56 3.01
C ARG A 72 -4.20 4.00 2.90
N ALA A 73 -4.85 4.36 4.02
CA ALA A 73 -6.22 4.88 4.00
C ALA A 73 -6.34 6.27 3.36
N ARG A 74 -5.29 7.10 3.45
CA ARG A 74 -5.25 8.44 2.82
C ARG A 74 -4.91 8.40 1.33
N LYS A 75 -4.18 7.38 0.86
CA LYS A 75 -3.88 7.25 -0.57
C LYS A 75 -5.18 7.12 -1.35
N LYS A 76 -5.40 8.02 -2.32
CA LYS A 76 -6.51 7.91 -3.27
C LYS A 76 -6.32 6.60 -4.03
N ARG A 77 -7.23 5.65 -3.81
CA ARG A 77 -7.30 4.45 -4.64
C ARG A 77 -7.93 4.85 -5.96
N GLU A 78 -7.35 4.36 -7.05
CA GLU A 78 -8.00 4.46 -8.35
C GLU A 78 -9.34 3.75 -8.23
N LEU A 79 -10.39 4.45 -8.66
CA LEU A 79 -11.68 3.83 -8.84
C LEU A 79 -11.59 3.02 -10.14
N PRO A 80 -12.21 1.84 -10.20
CA PRO A 80 -12.47 1.21 -11.49
C PRO A 80 -13.16 2.26 -12.38
N LEU A 81 -12.75 2.32 -13.64
CA LEU A 81 -13.50 3.05 -14.65
C LEU A 81 -14.95 2.55 -14.60
N ALA A 82 -15.90 3.47 -14.63
CA ALA A 82 -17.29 3.08 -14.79
C ALA A 82 -17.40 2.40 -16.16
N GLY A 83 -18.02 1.21 -16.21
CA GLY A 83 -18.00 0.34 -17.40
C GLY A 83 -17.15 -0.90 -17.16
N GLY A 84 -17.80 -2.05 -17.11
CA GLY A 84 -17.10 -3.33 -17.08
C GLY A 84 -16.51 -3.59 -18.46
N PHE A 85 -15.19 -3.46 -18.60
CA PHE A 85 -14.49 -4.00 -19.76
C PHE A 85 -14.61 -5.52 -19.73
N SER A 86 -15.66 -6.07 -20.36
CA SER A 86 -15.73 -7.49 -20.64
C SER A 86 -14.93 -7.76 -21.90
N ASP A 87 -13.91 -8.61 -21.80
CA ASP A 87 -13.10 -9.13 -22.93
C ASP A 87 -13.95 -9.86 -24.01
N GLU A 88 -15.25 -10.06 -23.75
CA GLU A 88 -16.20 -10.75 -24.63
C GLU A 88 -16.90 -9.83 -25.64
N GLU A 89 -16.79 -8.50 -25.50
CA GLU A 89 -17.32 -7.53 -26.47
C GLU A 89 -16.17 -6.71 -27.07
N GLU A 90 -15.52 -7.27 -28.10
CA GLU A 90 -14.41 -6.68 -28.89
C GLU A 90 -14.80 -5.42 -29.70
N GLY A 91 -15.76 -4.63 -29.22
CA GLY A 91 -16.28 -3.43 -29.88
C GLY A 91 -16.93 -2.39 -28.97
N ASP A 92 -16.97 -2.60 -27.64
CA ASP A 92 -17.52 -1.65 -26.67
C ASP A 92 -16.42 -1.11 -25.74
N PHE A 93 -15.29 -0.68 -26.31
CA PHE A 93 -14.33 0.13 -25.56
C PHE A 93 -14.91 1.56 -25.53
N PRO A 94 -15.28 2.12 -24.36
CA PRO A 94 -15.93 3.43 -24.27
C PRO A 94 -14.89 4.54 -24.46
N GLU A 95 -14.37 4.66 -25.69
CA GLU A 95 -13.42 5.70 -26.11
C GLU A 95 -13.98 7.10 -25.78
N ASP A 96 -15.29 7.29 -25.98
CA ASP A 96 -15.99 8.53 -25.68
C ASP A 96 -15.96 8.89 -24.18
N GLU A 97 -16.22 7.93 -23.28
CA GLU A 97 -16.22 8.16 -21.83
C GLU A 97 -14.81 8.43 -21.30
N LEU A 98 -13.80 7.76 -21.89
CA LEU A 98 -12.40 8.01 -21.60
C LEU A 98 -11.93 9.37 -22.12
N ALA A 99 -12.30 9.75 -23.34
CA ALA A 99 -11.98 11.04 -23.92
C ALA A 99 -12.59 12.19 -23.11
N GLU A 100 -13.86 12.04 -22.66
CA GLU A 100 -14.50 13.02 -21.78
C GLU A 100 -13.82 13.10 -20.41
N THR A 101 -13.41 11.96 -19.84
CA THR A 101 -12.71 11.94 -18.53
C THR A 101 -11.31 12.57 -18.61
N LEU A 102 -10.58 12.34 -19.70
CA LEU A 102 -9.20 12.79 -19.88
C LEU A 102 -9.09 14.23 -20.40
N PHE A 103 -9.94 14.60 -21.37
CA PHE A 103 -9.86 15.88 -22.09
C PHE A 103 -11.04 16.82 -21.78
N GLY A 104 -12.08 16.33 -21.09
CA GLY A 104 -13.30 17.10 -20.83
C GLY A 104 -14.25 17.14 -22.02
N VAL A 105 -15.37 17.85 -21.86
CA VAL A 105 -16.32 18.09 -22.95
C VAL A 105 -15.70 19.09 -23.93
N ALA A 106 -15.50 18.68 -25.19
CA ALA A 106 -15.01 19.55 -26.27
C ALA A 106 -15.76 20.91 -26.30
N GLN A 107 -15.01 22.02 -26.27
CA GLN A 107 -15.56 23.38 -26.31
C GLN A 107 -15.27 24.07 -27.65
N THR A 108 -14.32 23.55 -28.42
CA THR A 108 -13.88 24.08 -29.72
C THR A 108 -13.88 23.00 -30.80
N PRO A 109 -13.97 23.37 -32.10
CA PRO A 109 -13.84 22.41 -33.21
C PRO A 109 -12.51 21.66 -33.20
N GLU A 110 -11.44 22.28 -32.71
CA GLU A 110 -10.14 21.64 -32.56
C GLU A 110 -10.16 20.53 -31.49
N ASP A 111 -11.00 20.65 -30.45
CA ASP A 111 -11.16 19.64 -29.39
C ASP A 111 -11.91 18.39 -29.89
N GLU A 112 -12.68 18.47 -30.98
CA GLU A 112 -13.35 17.29 -31.56
C GLU A 112 -12.34 16.28 -32.12
N TYR A 113 -11.17 16.73 -32.58
CA TYR A 113 -10.11 15.84 -33.07
C TYR A 113 -9.45 15.02 -31.95
N LEU A 114 -9.65 15.39 -30.68
CA LEU A 114 -9.13 14.66 -29.53
C LEU A 114 -10.03 13.52 -29.07
N LYS A 115 -11.22 13.38 -29.68
CA LYS A 115 -12.21 12.32 -29.39
C LYS A 115 -12.13 11.12 -30.34
N ALA A 116 -11.34 11.20 -31.42
CA ALA A 116 -11.31 10.24 -32.52
C ALA A 116 -10.10 9.30 -32.49
#